data_AF-A0A819Y0Y4-F1
#
_entry.id   AF-A0A819Y0Y4-F1
#
_cell.length_a   1.000
_cell.length_b   1.000
_cell.length_c   1.000
_cell.angle_alpha   90.00
_cell.angle_beta   90.00
_cell.angle_gamma   90.00
#
_symmetry.space_group_name_H-M   'P 1'
#
loop_
_entity.id
_entity.type
_entity.pdbx_description
1 polymer ?
#
loop_
_entity_poly.entity_id
_entity_poly.type
_entity_poly.pdbx_seq_one_letter_code
_entity_poly.pdbx_strand_id
1 'polypeptide(L)'
;MNTISENSNSSINLVLSTSTTVPLKSTIAASPFSAIISTDLNNSISFLSEISAINDVTPITNISGSSATDPALATTYNNIGTIYPNQGNSQLALEHFQRALSIHLANPESNYEYIATEYSNIAAIFIDQGNLQEAFQCQQRSLQIYRKYLPSNHPYLAQSYYALAMSLYALGRYDEMFEYMQKALSIDKQSLPPNHLQTQFYEENMKAVVQRMFERIATGSIIIDDS
;
A
#
# COMPACT_ATOMS: atom_id res chain seq x y z
N MET A 1 -10.13 -45.34 -57.48
CA MET A 1 -9.09 -44.29 -57.44
C MET A 1 -8.47 -44.37 -56.05
N ASN A 2 -7.35 -45.09 -55.91
CA ASN A 2 -5.97 -44.56 -55.90
C ASN A 2 -5.79 -43.58 -54.73
N THR A 3 -4.90 -43.75 -53.73
CA THR A 3 -3.57 -44.40 -53.61
C THR A 3 -3.26 -44.56 -52.10
N ILE A 4 -2.65 -45.66 -51.59
CA ILE A 4 -1.20 -45.95 -51.49
C ILE A 4 -0.46 -44.83 -50.69
N SER A 5 0.37 -45.01 -49.66
CA SER A 5 1.10 -46.14 -49.03
C SER A 5 1.39 -45.76 -47.55
N GLU A 6 1.53 -46.71 -46.61
CA GLU A 6 2.81 -47.24 -46.08
C GLU A 6 3.89 -46.18 -45.77
N ASN A 7 4.73 -46.27 -44.74
CA ASN A 7 5.03 -47.19 -43.65
C ASN A 7 6.38 -46.66 -43.10
N SER A 8 6.63 -46.74 -41.80
CA SER A 8 7.94 -47.09 -41.20
C SER A 8 7.92 -46.75 -39.71
N ASN A 9 7.85 -47.79 -38.88
CA ASN A 9 8.99 -48.37 -38.15
C ASN A 9 9.16 -47.69 -36.78
N SER A 10 8.86 -48.41 -35.69
CA SER A 10 9.84 -49.21 -34.92
C SER A 10 10.65 -48.24 -34.02
N SER A 11 10.71 -48.31 -32.70
CA SER A 11 10.67 -49.44 -31.76
C SER A 11 10.82 -48.83 -30.34
N ILE A 12 10.11 -49.33 -29.31
CA ILE A 12 10.66 -50.19 -28.21
C ILE A 12 11.66 -49.39 -27.32
N ASN A 13 11.60 -49.24 -25.99
CA ASN A 13 10.99 -49.94 -24.86
C ASN A 13 11.20 -49.04 -23.61
N LEU A 14 10.34 -49.14 -22.59
CA LEU A 14 10.83 -49.54 -21.26
C LEU A 14 9.65 -50.07 -20.42
N VAL A 15 9.70 -51.37 -20.12
CA VAL A 15 8.83 -52.04 -19.15
C VAL A 15 9.72 -52.62 -18.07
N LEU A 16 9.12 -52.74 -16.88
CA LEU A 16 9.40 -53.65 -15.75
C LEU A 16 10.27 -53.03 -14.65
N SER A 17 9.79 -52.69 -13.45
CA SER A 17 8.88 -53.31 -12.45
C SER A 17 9.62 -54.03 -11.32
N THR A 18 8.90 -54.16 -10.19
CA THR A 18 9.15 -54.95 -8.96
C THR A 18 9.88 -54.17 -7.84
N SER A 19 9.56 -54.30 -6.54
CA SER A 19 8.45 -54.89 -5.78
C SER A 19 8.63 -54.50 -4.29
N THR A 20 7.54 -54.21 -3.59
CA THR A 20 7.26 -54.44 -2.14
C THR A 20 8.33 -54.18 -1.06
N THR A 21 8.04 -53.32 -0.08
CA THR A 21 7.60 -53.67 1.30
C THR A 21 7.42 -52.42 2.17
N VAL A 22 6.38 -52.42 3.02
CA VAL A 22 6.04 -51.36 4.00
C VAL A 22 6.69 -51.70 5.35
N PRO A 23 7.09 -50.69 6.15
CA PRO A 23 6.56 -50.64 7.51
C PRO A 23 6.02 -49.26 7.90
N LEU A 24 4.90 -49.28 8.63
CA LEU A 24 4.31 -48.13 9.30
C LEU A 24 5.29 -47.51 10.31
N LYS A 25 5.43 -46.18 10.30
CA LYS A 25 5.67 -45.42 11.54
C LYS A 25 5.08 -44.00 11.48
N SER A 26 4.00 -43.85 12.24
CA SER A 26 3.48 -42.64 12.88
C SER A 26 3.30 -41.37 12.04
N THR A 27 2.06 -41.19 11.60
CA THR A 27 1.39 -39.91 11.42
C THR A 27 1.59 -39.00 12.65
N ILE A 28 2.29 -37.88 12.48
CA ILE A 28 1.96 -36.62 13.15
C ILE A 28 1.86 -35.60 12.04
N ALA A 29 0.63 -35.21 11.71
CA ALA A 29 0.37 -34.05 10.87
C ALA A 29 0.96 -32.84 11.60
N ALA A 30 2.06 -32.28 11.09
CA ALA A 30 2.51 -30.96 11.49
C ALA A 30 1.45 -29.96 11.00
N SER A 31 0.75 -29.36 11.96
CA SER A 31 -0.24 -28.30 11.77
C SER A 31 0.32 -27.17 10.87
N PRO A 32 -0.51 -26.51 10.03
CA PRO A 32 -0.10 -25.38 9.18
C PRO A 32 0.38 -24.15 9.99
N PHE A 33 0.35 -24.19 11.32
CA PHE A 33 0.82 -23.11 12.17
C PHE A 33 2.35 -22.96 12.27
N SER A 34 3.17 -23.93 11.82
CA SER A 34 4.63 -23.80 11.91
C SER A 34 5.29 -23.03 10.77
N ALA A 35 4.55 -22.65 9.72
CA ALA A 35 5.06 -21.90 8.57
C ALA A 35 4.78 -20.38 8.64
N ILE A 36 4.00 -19.93 9.63
CA ILE A 36 3.58 -18.52 9.74
C ILE A 36 4.64 -17.68 10.49
N ILE A 37 5.41 -18.28 11.39
CA ILE A 37 6.37 -17.52 12.21
C ILE A 37 7.63 -17.12 11.40
N SER A 38 8.08 -17.91 10.41
CA SER A 38 9.27 -17.59 9.63
C SER A 38 9.03 -16.57 8.51
N THR A 39 7.80 -16.49 7.98
CA THR A 39 7.42 -15.51 6.97
C THR A 39 7.17 -14.13 7.59
N ASP A 40 6.69 -14.08 8.83
CA ASP A 40 6.43 -12.81 9.53
C ASP A 40 7.70 -12.14 10.07
N LEU A 41 8.69 -12.93 10.52
CA LEU A 41 10.02 -12.43 10.91
C LEU A 41 10.86 -11.96 9.72
N ASN A 42 10.79 -12.65 8.57
CA ASN A 42 11.49 -12.20 7.37
C ASN A 42 10.83 -10.98 6.73
N ASN A 43 9.50 -10.86 6.79
CA ASN A 43 8.79 -9.65 6.37
C ASN A 43 9.02 -8.48 7.32
N SER A 44 9.16 -8.72 8.63
CA SER A 44 9.50 -7.66 9.59
C SER A 44 10.95 -7.19 9.44
N ILE A 45 11.91 -8.08 9.19
CA ILE A 45 13.30 -7.73 8.89
C ILE A 45 13.41 -7.01 7.54
N SER A 46 12.68 -7.46 6.51
CA SER A 46 12.60 -6.78 5.21
C SER A 46 12.02 -5.37 5.35
N PHE A 47 10.93 -5.22 6.12
CA PHE A 47 10.29 -3.94 6.41
C PHE A 47 11.20 -3.00 7.21
N LEU A 48 11.92 -3.50 8.22
CA LEU A 48 12.91 -2.72 8.98
C LEU A 48 14.12 -2.34 8.11
N SER A 49 14.53 -3.19 7.18
CA SER A 49 15.60 -2.90 6.22
C SER A 49 15.18 -1.86 5.18
N GLU A 50 13.94 -1.92 4.66
CA GLU A 50 13.34 -0.87 3.82
C GLU A 50 13.22 0.45 4.58
N ILE A 51 12.79 0.44 5.85
CA ILE A 51 12.78 1.63 6.73
C ILE A 51 14.18 2.24 6.87
N SER A 52 15.22 1.41 7.01
CA SER A 52 16.61 1.89 7.14
C SER A 52 17.16 2.51 5.85
N ALA A 53 16.75 2.00 4.68
CA ALA A 53 17.17 2.50 3.37
C ALA A 53 16.44 3.79 2.94
N ILE A 54 15.39 4.17 3.67
CA ILE A 54 14.50 5.29 3.34
C ILE A 54 14.80 6.56 4.20
N ASN A 55 15.68 6.46 5.20
CA ASN A 55 16.08 7.55 6.09
C ASN A 55 17.14 8.51 5.48
N ASP A 56 16.89 9.03 4.26
CA ASP A 56 17.56 10.27 3.81
C ASP A 56 16.99 11.53 4.50
N VAL A 57 16.01 11.35 5.39
CA VAL A 57 15.75 12.32 6.47
C VAL A 57 16.65 11.91 7.63
N THR A 58 17.76 12.61 7.81
CA THR A 58 18.60 12.44 9.00
C THR A 58 17.70 12.56 10.24
N PRO A 59 17.64 11.54 11.11
CA PRO A 59 16.99 11.70 12.40
C PRO A 59 17.67 12.88 13.07
N ILE A 60 16.90 13.87 13.55
CA ILE A 60 17.45 14.90 14.44
C ILE A 60 17.83 14.16 15.73
N THR A 61 19.06 13.65 15.80
CA THR A 61 19.59 12.76 16.85
C THR A 61 19.85 13.46 18.18
N ASN A 62 19.22 14.60 18.45
CA ASN A 62 19.54 15.44 19.59
C ASN A 62 18.44 15.45 20.68
N ILE A 63 17.90 14.27 21.00
CA ILE A 63 17.01 14.11 22.17
C ILE A 63 17.48 12.90 22.98
N SER A 64 18.52 13.10 23.79
CA SER A 64 19.06 12.11 24.71
C SER A 64 18.34 12.18 26.06
N GLY A 65 17.37 11.30 26.29
CA GLY A 65 16.71 11.11 27.58
C GLY A 65 15.56 10.11 27.49
N SER A 66 15.22 9.39 28.56
CA SER A 66 14.12 8.40 28.57
C SER A 66 12.72 9.00 28.32
N SER A 67 12.60 10.33 28.24
CA SER A 67 11.38 11.02 27.79
C SER A 67 11.32 11.23 26.27
N ALA A 68 12.40 10.94 25.53
CA ALA A 68 12.50 11.15 24.08
C ALA A 68 11.73 10.10 23.26
N THR A 69 11.29 9.00 23.90
CA THR A 69 10.49 7.93 23.28
C THR A 69 9.11 7.80 23.91
N ASP A 70 8.68 8.80 24.70
CA ASP A 70 7.39 8.78 25.40
C ASP A 70 6.21 8.89 24.40
N PRO A 71 5.32 7.88 24.32
CA PRO A 71 4.11 7.95 23.48
C PRO A 71 3.22 9.17 23.76
N ALA A 72 3.20 9.68 25.01
CA ALA A 72 2.44 10.88 25.35
C ALA A 72 3.02 12.13 24.68
N LEU A 73 4.34 12.18 24.49
CA LEU A 73 5.01 13.27 23.78
C LEU A 73 4.69 13.22 22.27
N ALA A 74 4.66 12.04 21.67
CA ALA A 74 4.26 11.88 20.27
C ALA A 74 2.82 12.34 20.03
N THR A 75 1.90 11.95 20.91
CA THR A 75 0.50 12.40 20.89
C THR A 75 0.41 13.92 20.98
N THR A 76 1.23 14.53 21.84
CA THR A 76 1.28 15.99 21.98
C THR A 76 1.75 16.65 20.68
N TYR A 77 2.81 16.13 20.06
CA TYR A 77 3.30 16.66 18.78
C TYR A 77 2.28 16.51 17.65
N ASN A 78 1.60 15.36 17.54
CA ASN A 78 0.54 15.18 16.56
C ASN A 78 -0.57 16.22 16.75
N ASN A 79 -1.07 16.37 17.98
CA ASN A 79 -2.10 17.36 18.29
C ASN A 79 -1.67 18.78 17.92
N ILE A 80 -0.42 19.16 18.22
CA ILE A 80 0.13 20.46 17.82
C ILE A 80 0.17 20.58 16.29
N GLY A 81 0.64 19.54 15.60
CA GLY A 81 0.68 19.46 14.14
C GLY A 81 -0.69 19.65 13.49
N THR A 82 -1.78 19.17 14.10
CA THR A 82 -3.14 19.35 13.56
C THR A 82 -3.68 20.78 13.69
N ILE A 83 -3.13 21.61 14.59
CA ILE A 83 -3.61 22.97 14.87
C ILE A 83 -3.02 23.99 13.89
N TYR A 84 -1.74 23.84 13.52
CA TYR A 84 -0.99 24.84 12.76
C TYR A 84 -1.34 25.02 11.26
N PRO A 85 -1.85 24.02 10.51
CA PRO A 85 -2.28 24.22 9.12
C PRO A 85 -3.34 25.32 9.00
N ASN A 86 -4.22 25.42 10.00
CA ASN A 86 -5.27 26.44 10.06
C ASN A 86 -4.74 27.87 10.32
N GLN A 87 -3.45 28.02 10.63
CA GLN A 87 -2.79 29.30 10.89
C GLN A 87 -1.80 29.70 9.78
N GLY A 88 -1.78 28.96 8.67
CA GLY A 88 -0.86 29.20 7.55
C GLY A 88 0.59 28.80 7.83
N ASN A 89 0.85 28.02 8.88
CA ASN A 89 2.20 27.56 9.24
C ASN A 89 2.37 26.05 9.00
N SER A 90 2.23 25.64 7.74
CA SER A 90 2.36 24.24 7.33
C SER A 90 3.75 23.66 7.60
N GLN A 91 4.80 24.49 7.67
CA GLN A 91 6.16 24.02 7.96
C GLN A 91 6.33 23.59 9.43
N LEU A 92 5.77 24.35 10.39
CA LEU A 92 5.76 23.92 11.79
C LEU A 92 4.92 22.65 11.97
N ALA A 93 3.78 22.55 11.28
CA ALA A 93 2.96 21.35 11.31
C ALA A 93 3.76 20.11 10.85
N LEU A 94 4.48 20.23 9.74
CA LEU A 94 5.36 19.17 9.21
C LEU A 94 6.43 18.74 10.23
N GLU A 95 7.11 19.70 10.86
CA GLU A 95 8.13 19.42 11.88
C GLU A 95 7.55 18.63 13.06
N HIS A 96 6.35 19.01 13.51
CA HIS A 96 5.67 18.33 14.61
C HIS A 96 5.23 16.91 14.24
N PHE A 97 4.64 16.69 13.07
CA PHE A 97 4.30 15.34 12.61
C PHE A 97 5.54 14.46 12.41
N GLN A 98 6.64 15.02 11.88
CA GLN A 98 7.90 14.30 11.74
C GLN A 98 8.50 13.88 13.10
N ARG A 99 8.37 14.73 14.13
CA ARG A 99 8.76 14.38 15.50
C ARG A 99 7.86 13.31 16.11
N ALA A 100 6.54 13.38 15.90
CA ALA A 100 5.64 12.34 16.36
C ALA A 100 5.97 11.00 15.70
N LEU A 101 6.18 11.00 14.38
CA LEU A 101 6.57 9.84 13.61
C LEU A 101 7.89 9.22 14.09
N SER A 102 8.91 10.04 14.35
CA SER A 102 10.21 9.53 14.81
C SER A 102 10.11 8.87 16.19
N ILE A 103 9.31 9.41 17.10
CA ILE A 103 9.04 8.80 18.41
C ILE A 103 8.31 7.47 18.25
N HIS A 104 7.25 7.43 17.42
CA HIS A 104 6.49 6.21 17.17
C HIS A 104 7.33 5.12 16.51
N LEU A 105 8.23 5.47 15.58
CA LEU A 105 9.14 4.51 14.95
C LEU A 105 10.24 4.02 15.90
N ALA A 106 10.69 4.86 16.83
CA ALA A 106 11.70 4.50 17.83
C ALA A 106 11.14 3.64 18.97
N ASN A 107 9.81 3.60 19.15
CA ASN A 107 9.15 2.80 20.18
C ASN A 107 8.59 1.48 19.60
N PRO A 108 9.18 0.31 19.93
CA PRO A 108 8.71 -0.99 19.43
C PRO A 108 7.28 -1.35 19.85
N GLU A 109 6.75 -0.74 20.91
CA GLU A 109 5.40 -0.97 21.42
C GLU A 109 4.37 -0.01 20.77
N SER A 110 4.81 0.87 19.87
CA SER A 110 3.91 1.83 19.24
C SER A 110 2.85 1.13 18.38
N ASN A 111 1.60 1.56 18.53
CA ASN A 111 0.51 1.10 17.68
C ASN A 111 0.76 1.51 16.21
N TYR A 112 0.59 0.57 15.29
CA TYR A 112 0.73 0.77 13.85
C TYR A 112 -0.17 1.90 13.33
N GLU A 113 -1.33 2.10 13.95
CA GLU A 113 -2.30 3.14 13.57
C GLU A 113 -1.73 4.54 13.73
N TYR A 114 -0.91 4.77 14.76
CA TYR A 114 -0.26 6.05 14.97
C TYR A 114 0.74 6.32 13.84
N ILE A 115 1.61 5.35 13.52
CA ILE A 115 2.61 5.50 12.45
C ILE A 115 1.92 5.75 11.10
N ALA A 116 0.87 4.99 10.78
CA ALA A 116 0.13 5.16 9.54
C ALA A 116 -0.58 6.53 9.47
N THR A 117 -1.13 6.99 10.59
CA THR A 117 -1.75 8.32 10.71
C THR A 117 -0.73 9.44 10.52
N GLU A 118 0.46 9.35 11.13
CA GLU A 118 1.48 10.38 10.96
C GLU A 118 1.94 10.51 9.51
N TYR A 119 2.09 9.38 8.79
CA TYR A 119 2.38 9.44 7.35
C TYR A 119 1.24 10.11 6.55
N SER A 120 -0.02 9.85 6.89
CA SER A 120 -1.16 10.51 6.25
C SER A 120 -1.19 12.01 6.53
N ASN A 121 -0.88 12.43 7.76
CA ASN A 121 -0.80 13.83 8.15
C ASN A 121 0.32 14.57 7.39
N ILE A 122 1.51 13.97 7.33
CA ILE A 122 2.64 14.50 6.56
C ILE A 122 2.28 14.63 5.08
N ALA A 123 1.59 13.63 4.51
CA ALA A 123 1.14 13.69 3.12
C ALA A 123 0.18 14.85 2.86
N ALA A 124 -0.75 15.13 3.77
CA ALA A 124 -1.67 16.26 3.65
C ALA A 124 -0.91 17.59 3.59
N ILE A 125 0.10 17.77 4.44
CA ILE A 125 0.96 18.96 4.40
C ILE A 125 1.69 19.09 3.06
N PHE A 126 2.22 17.99 2.53
CA PHE A 126 2.89 18.02 1.22
C PHE A 126 1.91 18.34 0.08
N ILE A 127 0.67 17.86 0.13
CA ILE A 127 -0.38 18.25 -0.84
C ILE A 127 -0.63 19.75 -0.79
N ASP A 128 -0.80 20.32 0.40
CA ASP A 128 -1.05 21.76 0.58
C ASP A 128 0.12 22.62 0.07
N GLN A 129 1.34 22.08 0.12
CA GLN A 129 2.55 22.72 -0.42
C GLN A 129 2.76 22.49 -1.93
N GLY A 130 1.96 21.64 -2.57
CA GLY A 130 2.14 21.23 -3.96
C GLY A 130 3.23 20.18 -4.20
N ASN A 131 3.79 19.61 -3.13
CA ASN A 131 4.82 18.56 -3.14
C ASN A 131 4.18 17.17 -3.34
N LEU A 132 3.55 16.97 -4.50
CA LEU A 132 2.68 15.82 -4.76
C LEU A 132 3.42 14.48 -4.75
N GLN A 133 4.70 14.44 -5.13
CA GLN A 133 5.49 13.22 -5.16
C GLN A 133 5.83 12.73 -3.74
N GLU A 134 6.21 13.65 -2.86
CA GLU A 134 6.48 13.39 -1.45
C GLU A 134 5.20 12.98 -0.71
N ALA A 135 4.07 13.62 -1.02
CA ALA A 135 2.76 13.22 -0.52
C ALA A 135 2.40 11.79 -0.92
N PHE A 136 2.58 11.45 -2.19
CA PHE A 136 2.31 10.11 -2.71
C PHE A 136 3.15 9.04 -1.99
N GLN A 137 4.44 9.29 -1.79
CA GLN A 137 5.32 8.39 -1.03
C GLN A 137 4.84 8.18 0.41
N CYS A 138 4.43 9.25 1.09
CA CYS A 138 3.91 9.16 2.46
C CYS A 138 2.61 8.35 2.52
N GLN A 139 1.68 8.59 1.58
CA GLN A 139 0.45 7.81 1.47
C GLN A 139 0.71 6.33 1.18
N GLN A 140 1.72 6.00 0.34
CA GLN A 140 2.10 4.62 0.09
C GLN A 140 2.59 3.93 1.36
N ARG A 141 3.39 4.61 2.20
CA ARG A 141 3.84 4.06 3.49
C ARG A 141 2.67 3.81 4.43
N SER A 142 1.76 4.77 4.54
CA SER A 142 0.53 4.60 5.34
C SER A 142 -0.29 3.38 4.88
N LEU A 143 -0.51 3.25 3.56
CA LEU A 143 -1.21 2.11 2.98
C LEU A 143 -0.49 0.78 3.25
N GLN A 144 0.83 0.72 3.13
CA GLN A 144 1.60 -0.51 3.40
C GLN A 144 1.43 -0.98 4.85
N ILE A 145 1.47 -0.04 5.80
CA ILE A 145 1.24 -0.34 7.22
C ILE A 145 -0.18 -0.88 7.42
N TYR A 146 -1.19 -0.17 6.91
CA TYR A 146 -2.57 -0.62 7.04
C TYR A 146 -2.82 -1.99 6.38
N ARG A 147 -2.24 -2.26 5.21
CA ARG A 147 -2.36 -3.56 4.54
C ARG A 147 -1.74 -4.71 5.35
N LYS A 148 -0.75 -4.42 6.17
CA LYS A 148 -0.09 -5.43 7.01
C LYS A 148 -0.96 -5.85 8.19
N TYR A 149 -1.66 -4.90 8.82
CA TYR A 149 -2.33 -5.13 10.09
C TYR A 149 -3.86 -5.21 10.01
N LEU A 150 -4.48 -4.66 8.97
CA LEU A 150 -5.93 -4.61 8.83
C LEU A 150 -6.48 -5.72 7.92
N PRO A 151 -7.71 -6.19 8.17
CA PRO A 151 -8.45 -7.02 7.23
C PRO A 151 -8.56 -6.34 5.86
N SER A 152 -8.55 -7.13 4.78
CA SER A 152 -8.54 -6.60 3.40
C SER A 152 -9.77 -5.74 3.03
N ASN A 153 -10.86 -5.85 3.80
CA ASN A 153 -12.09 -5.07 3.61
C ASN A 153 -12.21 -3.87 4.57
N HIS A 154 -11.15 -3.54 5.31
CA HIS A 154 -11.19 -2.46 6.29
C HIS A 154 -11.37 -1.08 5.61
N PRO A 155 -12.26 -0.20 6.11
CA PRO A 155 -12.52 1.11 5.51
C PRO A 155 -11.28 2.00 5.33
N TYR A 156 -10.31 1.93 6.26
CA TYR A 156 -9.05 2.68 6.11
C TYR A 156 -8.24 2.27 4.87
N LEU A 157 -8.33 1.02 4.42
CA LEU A 157 -7.69 0.63 3.16
C LEU A 157 -8.36 1.34 1.97
N ALA A 158 -9.69 1.41 1.94
CA ALA A 158 -10.41 2.16 0.90
C ALA A 158 -10.02 3.64 0.88
N GLN A 159 -9.94 4.26 2.06
CA GLN A 159 -9.51 5.66 2.21
C GLN A 159 -8.08 5.87 1.72
N SER A 160 -7.13 4.99 2.09
CA SER A 160 -5.74 5.09 1.63
C SER A 160 -5.59 4.88 0.13
N TYR A 161 -6.32 3.93 -0.46
CA TYR A 161 -6.35 3.73 -1.92
C TYR A 161 -6.92 4.97 -2.63
N TYR A 162 -8.00 5.55 -2.11
CA TYR A 162 -8.57 6.78 -2.65
C TYR A 162 -7.60 7.96 -2.57
N ALA A 163 -6.91 8.16 -1.43
CA ALA A 163 -5.95 9.24 -1.27
C ALA A 163 -4.80 9.16 -2.30
N LEU A 164 -4.28 7.95 -2.55
CA LEU A 164 -3.26 7.72 -3.60
C LEU A 164 -3.81 8.00 -4.99
N ALA A 165 -5.05 7.61 -5.27
CA ALA A 165 -5.71 7.90 -6.55
C ALA A 165 -5.80 9.42 -6.80
N MET A 166 -6.13 10.21 -5.77
CA MET A 166 -6.19 11.67 -5.88
C MET A 166 -4.83 12.30 -6.11
N SER A 167 -3.77 11.80 -5.46
CA SER A 167 -2.39 12.25 -5.74
C SER A 167 -1.96 11.90 -7.16
N LEU A 168 -2.29 10.71 -7.66
CA LEU A 168 -2.01 10.29 -9.04
C LEU A 168 -2.77 11.14 -10.06
N TYR A 169 -4.02 11.50 -9.77
CA TYR A 169 -4.79 12.44 -10.59
C TYR A 169 -4.07 13.79 -10.69
N ALA A 170 -3.62 14.34 -9.56
CA ALA A 170 -2.90 15.61 -9.52
C ALA A 170 -1.55 15.55 -10.27
N LEU A 171 -0.90 14.38 -10.28
CA LEU A 171 0.31 14.09 -11.05
C LEU A 171 0.04 13.79 -12.55
N GLY A 172 -1.22 13.74 -12.99
CA GLY A 172 -1.60 13.39 -14.36
C GLY A 172 -1.44 11.92 -14.72
N ARG A 173 -1.24 11.04 -13.73
CA ARG A 173 -1.06 9.58 -13.90
C ARG A 173 -2.42 8.87 -13.84
N TYR A 174 -3.22 9.10 -14.88
CA TYR A 174 -4.64 8.71 -14.87
C TYR A 174 -4.88 7.19 -14.85
N ASP A 175 -4.07 6.41 -15.55
CA ASP A 175 -4.24 4.94 -15.59
C ASP A 175 -4.07 4.33 -14.20
N GLU A 176 -3.00 4.70 -13.51
CA GLU A 176 -2.75 4.29 -12.13
C GLU A 176 -3.83 4.83 -11.18
N MET A 177 -4.28 6.07 -11.38
CA MET A 177 -5.40 6.61 -10.60
C MET A 177 -6.63 5.71 -10.68
N PHE A 178 -7.02 5.26 -11.88
CA PHE A 178 -8.17 4.37 -12.06
C PHE A 178 -7.97 3.02 -11.35
N GLU A 179 -6.76 2.46 -11.37
CA GLU A 179 -6.49 1.21 -10.63
C GLU A 179 -6.68 1.38 -9.12
N TYR A 180 -6.16 2.46 -8.54
CA TYR A 180 -6.27 2.73 -7.10
C TYR A 180 -7.72 3.06 -6.72
N MET A 181 -8.44 3.83 -7.55
CA MET A 181 -9.86 4.13 -7.34
C MET A 181 -10.73 2.87 -7.38
N GLN A 182 -10.44 1.93 -8.29
CA GLN A 182 -11.14 0.64 -8.36
C GLN A 182 -10.89 -0.22 -7.12
N LYS A 183 -9.67 -0.22 -6.56
CA LYS A 183 -9.36 -0.91 -5.30
C LYS A 183 -10.17 -0.33 -4.13
N ALA A 184 -10.25 1.00 -4.03
CA ALA A 184 -11.08 1.66 -3.01
C ALA A 184 -12.57 1.28 -3.16
N LEU A 185 -13.11 1.37 -4.37
CA LEU A 185 -14.49 1.00 -4.68
C LEU A 185 -14.79 -0.46 -4.36
N SER A 186 -13.87 -1.38 -4.67
CA SER A 186 -14.03 -2.80 -4.40
C SER A 186 -14.14 -3.10 -2.90
N ILE A 187 -13.34 -2.43 -2.08
CA ILE A 187 -13.38 -2.57 -0.61
C ILE A 187 -14.70 -2.03 -0.07
N ASP A 188 -15.08 -0.82 -0.45
CA ASP A 188 -16.31 -0.20 0.05
C ASP A 188 -17.56 -0.96 -0.40
N LYS A 189 -17.58 -1.55 -1.60
CA LYS A 189 -18.68 -2.43 -2.04
C LYS A 189 -18.82 -3.71 -1.23
N GLN A 190 -17.75 -4.20 -0.59
CA GLN A 190 -17.83 -5.36 0.31
C GLN A 190 -18.38 -5.00 1.69
N SER A 191 -18.16 -3.76 2.13
CA SER A 191 -18.42 -3.33 3.50
C SER A 191 -19.66 -2.45 3.64
N LEU A 192 -20.18 -1.87 2.56
CA LEU A 192 -21.29 -0.93 2.56
C LEU A 192 -22.52 -1.50 1.84
N PRO A 193 -23.74 -1.05 2.20
CA PRO A 193 -24.96 -1.43 1.49
C PRO A 193 -24.91 -1.07 -0.01
N PRO A 194 -25.66 -1.78 -0.87
CA PRO A 194 -25.83 -1.38 -2.26
C PRO A 194 -26.30 0.07 -2.39
N ASN A 195 -25.81 0.77 -3.43
CA ASN A 195 -26.09 2.19 -3.68
C ASN A 195 -25.63 3.16 -2.58
N HIS A 196 -24.68 2.79 -1.73
CA HIS A 196 -24.10 3.72 -0.77
C HIS A 196 -23.42 4.91 -1.47
N LEU A 197 -23.64 6.13 -0.99
CA LEU A 197 -23.16 7.38 -1.59
C LEU A 197 -21.64 7.38 -1.87
N GLN A 198 -20.85 6.81 -0.96
CA GLN A 198 -19.40 6.68 -1.14
C GLN A 198 -19.00 5.90 -2.41
N THR A 199 -19.71 4.81 -2.70
CA THR A 199 -19.44 4.00 -3.89
C THR A 199 -19.86 4.72 -5.18
N GLN A 200 -20.97 5.48 -5.13
CA GLN A 200 -21.41 6.32 -6.25
C GLN A 200 -20.41 7.44 -6.52
N PHE A 201 -19.88 8.06 -5.47
CA PHE A 201 -18.88 9.11 -5.57
C PHE A 201 -17.61 8.67 -6.31
N TYR A 202 -17.11 7.45 -6.06
CA TYR A 202 -15.98 6.92 -6.83
C TYR A 202 -16.30 6.74 -8.31
N GLU A 203 -17.47 6.18 -8.63
CA GLU A 203 -17.91 5.96 -10.01
C GLU A 203 -18.11 7.28 -10.77
N GLU A 204 -18.69 8.28 -10.11
CA GLU A 204 -18.88 9.63 -10.66
C GLU A 204 -17.56 10.34 -10.90
N ASN A 205 -16.63 10.28 -9.94
CA ASN A 205 -15.30 10.87 -10.12
C ASN A 205 -14.55 10.24 -11.29
N MET A 206 -14.56 8.91 -11.41
CA MET A 206 -13.94 8.22 -12.54
C MET A 206 -14.54 8.67 -13.88
N LYS A 207 -15.88 8.72 -13.98
CA LYS A 207 -16.58 9.23 -15.19
C LYS A 207 -16.19 10.68 -15.50
N ALA A 208 -16.11 11.53 -14.49
CA ALA A 208 -15.76 12.93 -14.66
C ALA A 208 -14.32 13.12 -15.13
N VAL A 209 -13.38 12.26 -14.69
CA VAL A 209 -11.99 12.28 -15.22
C VAL A 209 -11.97 11.88 -16.69
N VAL A 210 -12.62 10.77 -17.06
CA VAL A 210 -12.70 10.31 -18.45
C VAL A 210 -13.30 11.40 -19.35
N GLN A 211 -14.40 12.03 -18.92
CA GLN A 211 -15.04 13.11 -19.66
C GLN A 211 -14.10 14.31 -19.87
N ARG A 212 -13.39 14.75 -18.83
CA ARG A 212 -12.40 15.83 -18.93
C ARG A 212 -11.24 15.47 -19.87
N MET A 213 -10.80 14.21 -19.89
CA MET A 213 -9.76 13.76 -20.82
C MET A 213 -10.26 13.86 -22.27
N PHE A 214 -11.47 13.39 -22.56
CA PHE A 214 -12.08 13.53 -23.90
C PHE A 214 -12.23 14.99 -24.33
N GLU A 215 -12.69 15.86 -23.44
CA GLU A 215 -12.82 17.29 -23.72
C GLU A 215 -11.47 17.92 -24.04
N ARG A 216 -10.42 17.60 -23.27
CA ARG A 216 -9.06 18.11 -23.53
C ARG A 216 -8.48 17.61 -24.84
N ILE A 217 -8.80 16.40 -25.26
CA ILE A 217 -8.44 15.88 -26.59
C ILE A 217 -9.20 16.65 -27.67
N ALA A 218 -10.51 16.83 -27.51
CA ALA A 218 -11.36 17.54 -28.46
C ALA A 218 -10.96 19.02 -28.63
N THR A 219 -10.47 19.67 -27.56
CA THR A 219 -9.96 21.05 -27.59
C THR A 219 -8.48 21.16 -27.98
N GLY A 220 -7.82 20.04 -28.30
CA GLY A 220 -6.39 20.01 -28.65
C GLY A 220 -5.44 20.40 -27.50
N SER A 221 -5.92 20.34 -26.25
CA SER A 221 -5.17 20.69 -25.04
C SER A 221 -4.33 19.55 -24.46
N ILE A 222 -4.41 18.35 -25.07
CA ILE A 222 -3.52 17.22 -24.87
C ILE A 222 -3.08 16.75 -26.26
N ILE A 223 -1.78 16.83 -26.55
CA ILE A 223 -1.18 16.14 -27.70
C ILE A 223 -0.82 14.75 -27.19
N ILE A 224 -1.47 13.71 -27.72
CA ILE A 224 -1.02 12.34 -27.51
C ILE A 224 0.22 12.20 -28.40
N ASP A 225 1.39 12.11 -27.79
CA ASP A 225 2.61 11.76 -28.52
C ASP A 225 2.53 10.26 -28.83
N ASP A 226 1.98 9.94 -30.01
CA ASP A 226 2.02 8.58 -30.56
C ASP A 226 3.49 8.26 -30.86
N SER A 227 4.17 7.66 -29.86
CA SER A 227 5.52 7.10 -29.99
C SER A 227 5.50 5.59 -30.22
#